data_AF-A0A924FDY4-F1
#
_entry.id   AF-A0A924FDY4-F1
#
_cell.length_a   1.000
_cell.length_b   1.000
_cell.length_c   1.000
_cell.angle_alpha   90.00
_cell.angle_beta   90.00
_cell.angle_gamma   90.00
#
_symmetry.space_group_name_H-M   'P 1'
#
loop_
_entity.id
_entity.type
_entity.pdbx_description
1 polymer ?
#
loop_
_entity_poly.entity_id
_entity_poly.type
_entity_poly.pdbx_seq_one_letter_code
_entity_poly.pdbx_strand_id
1 'polypeptide(L)'
;MTNQQLQVVKQTWKLLREVDPAVLGDVFYGRLFFKYPALRPMFKGPMASQYQKFVDMLSIIVARIDRPDTVAQEIRALARSHAGYGVQPQHYEDVKEALLWTLERGLGADWNADVQQAWIACYDALTHAILQEA
;
A
#
# COMPACT_ATOMS: atom_id res chain seq x y z
N MET A 1 -5.37 12.78 7.98
CA MET A 1 -3.91 12.89 7.77
C MET A 1 -3.51 14.35 7.76
N THR A 2 -2.40 14.73 8.38
CA THR A 2 -1.90 16.13 8.41
C THR A 2 -0.95 16.42 7.23
N ASN A 3 -0.71 17.71 6.95
CA ASN A 3 0.29 18.11 5.94
C ASN A 3 1.70 17.58 6.25
N GLN A 4 2.08 17.52 7.54
CA GLN A 4 3.36 16.97 7.96
C GLN A 4 3.45 15.47 7.64
N GLN A 5 2.42 14.68 8.01
CA GLN A 5 2.37 13.25 7.68
C GLN A 5 2.45 13.01 6.18
N LEU A 6 1.78 13.85 5.39
CA LEU A 6 1.83 13.78 3.93
C LEU A 6 3.25 13.96 3.38
N GLN A 7 3.99 14.96 3.88
CA GLN A 7 5.37 15.18 3.46
C GLN A 7 6.29 14.01 3.86
N VAL A 8 6.11 13.46 5.07
CA VAL A 8 6.87 12.29 5.54
C VAL A 8 6.66 11.09 4.63
N VAL A 9 5.41 10.78 4.25
CA VAL A 9 5.10 9.69 3.32
C VAL A 9 5.75 9.93 1.95
N LYS A 10 5.61 11.14 1.39
CA LYS A 10 6.23 11.46 0.08
C LYS A 10 7.76 11.36 0.11
N GLN A 11 8.39 11.84 1.17
CA GLN A 11 9.85 11.83 1.32
C GLN A 11 10.37 10.39 1.49
N THR A 12 9.76 9.61 2.38
CA THR A 12 10.19 8.23 2.62
C THR A 12 9.87 7.31 1.46
N TRP A 13 8.73 7.48 0.77
CA TRP A 13 8.46 6.75 -0.46
C TRP A 13 9.49 7.04 -1.55
N LYS A 14 10.00 8.28 -1.63
CA LYS A 14 11.05 8.63 -2.60
C LYS A 14 12.32 7.81 -2.40
N LEU A 15 12.70 7.48 -1.16
CA LEU A 15 13.86 6.63 -0.85
C LEU A 15 13.67 5.21 -1.39
N LEU A 16 12.43 4.69 -1.33
CA LEU A 16 12.09 3.35 -1.82
C LEU A 16 11.97 3.28 -3.35
N ARG A 17 11.77 4.40 -4.05
CA ARG A 17 11.67 4.42 -5.53
C ARG A 17 12.96 4.03 -6.26
N GLU A 18 14.09 4.06 -5.57
CA GLU A 18 15.38 3.59 -6.13
C GLU A 18 15.51 2.06 -6.08
N VAL A 19 14.62 1.38 -5.35
CA VAL A 19 14.57 -0.08 -5.27
C VAL A 19 13.76 -0.62 -6.44
N ASP A 20 14.23 -1.73 -7.01
CA ASP A 20 13.50 -2.46 -8.04
C ASP A 20 12.08 -2.83 -7.54
N PRO A 21 11.01 -2.45 -8.26
CA PRO A 21 9.64 -2.80 -7.91
C PRO A 21 9.41 -4.30 -7.71
N ALA A 22 10.13 -5.15 -8.43
CA ALA A 22 10.08 -6.60 -8.26
C ALA A 22 10.59 -7.03 -6.89
N VAL A 23 11.66 -6.39 -6.40
CA VAL A 23 12.22 -6.68 -5.07
C VAL A 23 11.27 -6.19 -3.97
N LEU A 24 10.75 -4.96 -4.07
CA LEU A 24 9.79 -4.44 -3.09
C LEU A 24 8.51 -5.28 -3.04
N GLY A 25 7.98 -5.65 -4.21
CA GLY A 25 6.79 -6.49 -4.31
C GLY A 25 7.04 -7.88 -3.75
N ASP A 26 8.19 -8.50 -4.03
CA ASP A 26 8.52 -9.82 -3.50
C ASP A 26 8.64 -9.84 -1.98
N VAL A 27 9.32 -8.83 -1.39
CA VAL A 27 9.40 -8.68 0.07
C VAL A 27 8.02 -8.51 0.70
N PHE A 28 7.18 -7.65 0.10
CA PHE A 28 5.83 -7.40 0.59
C PHE A 28 4.94 -8.65 0.52
N TYR A 29 4.85 -9.29 -0.65
CA TYR A 29 3.99 -10.46 -0.85
C TYR A 29 4.52 -11.69 -0.12
N GLY A 30 5.85 -11.84 -0.03
CA GLY A 30 6.49 -12.84 0.80
C GLY A 30 6.09 -12.69 2.27
N ARG A 31 6.14 -11.47 2.81
CA ARG A 31 5.67 -11.20 4.17
C ARG A 31 4.17 -11.47 4.35
N LEU A 32 3.35 -10.99 3.42
CA LEU A 32 1.89 -11.15 3.47
C LEU A 32 1.50 -12.63 3.50
N PHE A 33 2.04 -13.44 2.58
CA PHE A 33 1.66 -14.86 2.49
C PHE A 33 2.31 -15.73 3.55
N PHE A 34 3.46 -15.32 4.08
CA PHE A 34 4.05 -16.00 5.24
C PHE A 34 3.14 -15.87 6.48
N LYS A 35 2.61 -14.67 6.74
CA LYS A 35 1.76 -14.43 7.91
C LYS A 35 0.30 -14.84 7.68
N TYR A 36 -0.20 -14.64 6.46
CA TYR A 36 -1.60 -14.85 6.09
C TYR A 36 -1.70 -15.74 4.84
N PRO A 37 -1.34 -17.04 4.95
CA PRO A 37 -1.29 -17.94 3.80
C PRO A 37 -2.64 -18.10 3.08
N ALA A 38 -3.75 -17.91 3.79
CA ALA A 38 -5.10 -17.95 3.24
C ALA A 38 -5.37 -16.86 2.18
N LEU A 39 -4.58 -15.78 2.14
CA LEU A 39 -4.73 -14.72 1.13
C LEU A 39 -4.11 -15.11 -0.22
N ARG A 40 -3.15 -16.04 -0.26
CA ARG A 40 -2.42 -16.43 -1.49
C ARG A 40 -3.34 -16.82 -2.66
N PRO A 41 -4.42 -17.61 -2.47
CA PRO A 41 -5.35 -17.98 -3.54
C PRO A 41 -6.13 -16.81 -4.14
N MET A 42 -6.24 -15.68 -3.43
CA MET A 42 -6.92 -14.48 -3.95
C MET A 42 -6.11 -13.77 -5.03
N PHE A 43 -4.77 -13.93 -5.02
CA PHE A 43 -3.87 -13.34 -6.01
C PHE A 43 -3.65 -14.30 -7.18
N LYS A 44 -4.54 -14.17 -8.19
CA LYS A 44 -4.51 -14.97 -9.41
C LYS A 44 -3.52 -14.38 -10.43
N GLY A 45 -2.81 -15.26 -11.15
CA GLY A 45 -1.88 -14.87 -12.21
C GLY A 45 -0.41 -14.77 -11.76
N PRO A 46 0.49 -14.30 -12.65
CA PRO A 46 1.91 -14.22 -12.36
C PRO A 46 2.22 -13.15 -11.31
N MET A 47 2.91 -13.53 -10.24
CA MET A 47 3.25 -12.61 -9.15
C MET A 47 4.15 -11.46 -9.61
N ALA A 48 5.06 -11.68 -10.56
CA ALA A 48 5.91 -10.60 -11.11
C ALA A 48 5.09 -9.42 -11.66
N SER A 49 3.99 -9.70 -12.35
CA SER A 49 3.07 -8.64 -12.82
C SER A 49 2.31 -7.98 -11.68
N GLN A 50 1.99 -8.74 -10.62
CA GLN A 50 1.32 -8.21 -9.44
C GLN A 50 2.23 -7.29 -8.62
N TYR A 51 3.53 -7.61 -8.53
CA TYR A 51 4.54 -6.80 -7.83
C TYR A 51 4.62 -5.40 -8.44
N GLN A 52 4.77 -5.33 -9.77
CA GLN A 52 4.81 -4.06 -10.49
C GLN A 52 3.52 -3.26 -10.28
N LYS A 53 2.36 -3.88 -10.47
CA LYS A 53 1.05 -3.23 -10.29
C LYS A 53 0.89 -2.64 -8.89
N PHE A 54 1.32 -3.36 -7.86
CA PHE A 54 1.24 -2.89 -6.48
C PHE A 54 2.10 -1.64 -6.26
N VAL A 55 3.36 -1.67 -6.68
CA VAL A 55 4.30 -0.54 -6.51
C VAL A 55 3.87 0.68 -7.34
N ASP A 56 3.37 0.47 -8.57
CA ASP A 56 2.85 1.53 -9.43
C ASP A 56 1.64 2.21 -8.78
N MET A 57 0.68 1.42 -8.28
CA MET A 57 -0.51 1.95 -7.65
C MET A 57 -0.18 2.74 -6.39
N LEU A 58 0.69 2.20 -5.54
CA LEU A 58 1.15 2.90 -4.34
C LEU A 58 1.87 4.20 -4.69
N SER A 59 2.69 4.19 -5.75
CA SER A 59 3.37 5.40 -6.24
C SER A 59 2.40 6.47 -6.75
N ILE A 60 1.36 6.08 -7.49
CA ILE A 60 0.33 7.01 -7.96
C ILE A 60 -0.40 7.64 -6.77
N ILE A 61 -0.82 6.82 -5.81
CA ILE A 61 -1.55 7.29 -4.64
C ILE A 61 -0.68 8.23 -3.81
N VAL A 62 0.55 7.84 -3.46
CA VAL A 62 1.48 8.68 -2.68
C VAL A 62 1.78 9.99 -3.40
N ALA A 63 1.97 9.97 -4.73
CA ALA A 63 2.25 11.17 -5.50
C ALA A 63 1.10 12.19 -5.45
N ARG A 64 -0.15 11.72 -5.34
CA ARG A 64 -1.37 12.52 -5.48
C ARG A 64 -2.21 12.62 -4.19
N ILE A 65 -1.73 12.11 -3.06
CA ILE A 65 -2.50 12.07 -1.81
C ILE A 65 -2.86 13.47 -1.25
N ASP A 66 -2.19 14.53 -1.71
CA ASP A 66 -2.51 15.94 -1.43
C ASP A 66 -3.61 16.51 -2.35
N ARG A 67 -4.06 15.73 -3.33
CA ARG A 67 -5.05 16.12 -4.35
C ARG A 67 -6.10 15.02 -4.47
N PRO A 68 -6.93 14.80 -3.42
CA PRO A 68 -7.87 13.68 -3.35
C PRO A 68 -8.82 13.61 -4.56
N ASP A 69 -9.24 14.75 -5.10
CA ASP A 69 -10.10 14.80 -6.29
C ASP A 69 -9.45 14.17 -7.54
N THR A 70 -8.12 14.19 -7.61
CA THR A 70 -7.34 13.66 -8.75
C THR A 70 -7.03 12.16 -8.66
N VAL A 71 -7.42 11.53 -7.55
CA VAL A 71 -7.32 10.06 -7.35
C VAL A 71 -8.67 9.40 -7.13
N ALA A 72 -9.76 10.17 -7.11
CA ALA A 72 -11.10 9.65 -6.87
C ALA A 72 -11.53 8.59 -7.90
N GLN A 73 -11.12 8.75 -9.17
CA GLN A 73 -11.41 7.75 -10.20
C GLN A 73 -10.63 6.45 -9.97
N GLU A 74 -9.35 6.56 -9.61
CA GLU A 74 -8.48 5.43 -9.27
C GLU A 74 -8.98 4.69 -8.03
N ILE A 75 -9.38 5.41 -6.98
CA ILE A 75 -9.95 4.82 -5.75
C ILE A 75 -11.24 4.06 -6.08
N ARG A 76 -12.15 4.63 -6.88
CA ARG A 76 -13.37 3.92 -7.32
C ARG A 76 -13.07 2.68 -8.17
N ALA A 77 -12.07 2.76 -9.04
CA ALA A 77 -11.63 1.60 -9.80
C ALA A 77 -11.08 0.50 -8.87
N LEU A 78 -10.26 0.88 -7.89
CA LEU A 78 -9.74 -0.04 -6.88
C LEU A 78 -10.87 -0.67 -6.04
N ALA A 79 -11.83 0.13 -5.55
CA ALA A 79 -12.96 -0.35 -4.77
C ALA A 79 -13.76 -1.43 -5.53
N ARG A 80 -14.13 -1.15 -6.79
CA ARG A 80 -14.82 -2.12 -7.64
C ARG A 80 -14.01 -3.40 -7.87
N SER A 81 -12.71 -3.27 -8.12
CA SER A 81 -11.84 -4.45 -8.28
C SER A 81 -11.75 -5.27 -6.99
N HIS A 82 -11.52 -4.62 -5.84
CA HIS A 82 -11.38 -5.31 -4.55
C HIS A 82 -12.70 -5.99 -4.13
N ALA A 83 -13.84 -5.35 -4.38
CA ALA A 83 -15.16 -5.96 -4.20
C ALA A 83 -15.32 -7.20 -5.11
N GLY A 84 -14.97 -7.09 -6.40
CA GLY A 84 -15.00 -8.20 -7.35
C GLY A 84 -14.06 -9.36 -6.99
N TYR A 85 -12.99 -9.10 -6.23
CA TYR A 85 -12.07 -10.12 -5.72
C TYR A 85 -12.53 -10.76 -4.41
N GLY A 86 -13.61 -10.27 -3.79
CA GLY A 86 -14.11 -10.74 -2.50
C GLY A 86 -13.26 -10.27 -1.32
N VAL A 87 -12.57 -9.15 -1.44
CA VAL A 87 -11.77 -8.56 -0.35
C VAL A 87 -12.70 -8.13 0.79
N GLN A 88 -12.36 -8.51 2.01
CA GLN A 88 -13.09 -8.16 3.23
C GLN A 88 -12.32 -7.12 4.04
N PRO A 89 -12.98 -6.37 4.95
CA PRO A 89 -12.33 -5.39 5.82
C PRO A 89 -11.07 -5.93 6.52
N GLN A 90 -11.12 -7.17 7.02
CA GLN A 90 -9.98 -7.82 7.69
C GLN A 90 -8.73 -7.93 6.79
N HIS A 91 -8.90 -8.14 5.48
CA HIS A 91 -7.76 -8.29 4.58
C HIS A 91 -6.97 -6.97 4.44
N TYR A 92 -7.61 -5.81 4.65
CA TYR A 92 -6.90 -4.53 4.67
C TYR A 92 -5.98 -4.42 5.88
N GLU A 93 -6.38 -4.91 7.05
CA GLU A 93 -5.49 -4.94 8.22
C GLU A 93 -4.30 -5.88 8.01
N ASP A 94 -4.52 -7.04 7.39
CA ASP A 94 -3.45 -7.99 7.06
C ASP A 94 -2.44 -7.38 6.07
N VAL A 95 -2.95 -6.65 5.05
CA VAL A 95 -2.14 -5.91 4.08
C VAL A 95 -1.40 -4.75 4.75
N LYS A 96 -2.04 -4.00 5.65
CA LYS A 96 -1.45 -2.89 6.41
C LYS A 96 -0.22 -3.36 7.16
N GLU A 97 -0.33 -4.48 7.87
CA GLU A 97 0.78 -5.02 8.63
C GLU A 97 1.96 -5.42 7.73
N ALA A 98 1.68 -6.16 6.65
CA ALA A 98 2.71 -6.57 5.70
C ALA A 98 3.40 -5.36 5.04
N LEU A 99 2.63 -4.33 4.69
CA LEU A 99 3.16 -3.10 4.12
C LEU A 99 4.05 -2.35 5.11
N LEU A 100 3.59 -2.10 6.34
CA LEU A 100 4.38 -1.39 7.35
C LEU A 100 5.67 -2.14 7.69
N TRP A 101 5.62 -3.47 7.77
CA TRP A 101 6.82 -4.29 7.95
C TRP A 101 7.79 -4.16 6.76
N THR A 102 7.26 -4.13 5.53
CA THR A 102 8.08 -3.95 4.33
C THR A 102 8.75 -2.58 4.29
N LEU A 103 8.01 -1.53 4.63
CA LEU A 103 8.52 -0.16 4.72
C LEU A 103 9.60 -0.04 5.81
N GLU A 104 9.38 -0.64 6.98
CA GLU A 104 10.37 -0.69 8.06
C GLU A 104 11.67 -1.34 7.61
N ARG A 105 11.59 -2.49 6.90
CA ARG A 105 12.79 -3.18 6.38
C ARG A 105 13.48 -2.40 5.26
N GLY A 106 12.70 -1.78 4.37
CA GLY A 106 13.23 -1.04 3.22
C GLY A 106 13.84 0.31 3.59
N LEU A 107 13.29 1.00 4.59
CA LEU A 107 13.76 2.31 5.05
C LEU A 107 14.90 2.20 6.07
N GLY A 108 15.01 1.08 6.78
CA GLY A 108 16.13 0.83 7.69
C GLY A 108 16.31 1.94 8.73
N ALA A 109 17.43 2.66 8.68
CA ALA A 109 17.73 3.74 9.61
C ALA A 109 16.79 4.96 9.48
N ASP A 110 16.13 5.13 8.33
CA ASP A 110 15.15 6.19 8.11
C ASP A 110 13.77 5.85 8.72
N TRP A 111 13.56 4.63 9.19
CA TRP A 111 12.32 4.24 9.87
C TRP A 111 12.32 4.69 11.34
N ASN A 112 11.34 5.52 11.69
CA ASN A 112 11.12 5.98 13.06
C ASN A 112 9.61 6.09 13.36
N ALA A 113 9.27 6.48 14.60
CA ALA A 113 7.88 6.59 15.05
C ALA A 113 7.03 7.55 14.18
N ASP A 114 7.58 8.68 13.76
CA ASP A 114 6.86 9.65 12.93
C ASP A 114 6.57 9.09 11.54
N VAL A 115 7.53 8.37 10.96
CA VAL A 115 7.38 7.67 9.67
C VAL A 115 6.30 6.60 9.78
N GLN A 116 6.36 5.77 10.82
CA GLN A 116 5.34 4.74 11.05
C GLN A 116 3.94 5.34 11.18
N GLN A 117 3.78 6.39 12.00
CA GLN A 117 2.47 7.04 12.19
C GLN A 117 1.95 7.70 10.92
N ALA A 118 2.85 8.29 10.12
CA ALA A 118 2.48 8.90 8.84
C ALA A 118 1.98 7.83 7.84
N TRP A 119 2.66 6.69 7.75
CA TRP A 119 2.24 5.59 6.88
C TRP A 119 0.96 4.90 7.35
N ILE A 120 0.77 4.73 8.66
CA ILE A 120 -0.50 4.26 9.23
C ILE A 120 -1.64 5.19 8.82
N ALA A 121 -1.50 6.50 9.06
CA ALA A 121 -2.53 7.49 8.74
C ALA A 121 -2.83 7.56 7.23
N CYS A 122 -1.80 7.39 6.38
CA CYS A 122 -1.94 7.34 4.93
C CYS A 122 -2.71 6.10 4.49
N TYR A 123 -2.32 4.92 4.98
CA TYR A 123 -2.99 3.67 4.66
C TYR A 123 -4.46 3.69 5.09
N ASP A 124 -4.73 4.13 6.32
CA ASP A 124 -6.09 4.18 6.87
C ASP A 124 -6.99 5.17 6.12
N ALA A 125 -6.45 6.31 5.70
CA ALA A 125 -7.19 7.25 4.86
C ALA A 125 -7.56 6.64 3.50
N LEU A 126 -6.64 5.90 2.88
CA LEU A 126 -6.87 5.24 1.59
C LEU A 126 -7.90 4.11 1.73
N THR A 127 -7.73 3.22 2.69
CA THR A 127 -8.64 2.08 2.87
C THR A 127 -10.03 2.53 3.26
N HIS A 128 -10.14 3.58 4.09
CA HIS A 128 -11.42 4.21 4.38
C HIS A 128 -12.11 4.72 3.10
N ALA A 129 -11.38 5.41 2.23
CA ALA A 129 -11.93 5.90 0.96
C ALA A 129 -12.35 4.75 0.03
N ILE A 130 -11.58 3.66 -0.03
CA ILE A 130 -11.93 2.47 -0.82
C ILE A 130 -13.20 1.83 -0.27
N LEU A 131 -13.32 1.66 1.04
CA LEU A 131 -14.47 1.03 1.70
C LEU A 131 -15.76 1.88 1.60
N GLN A 132 -15.64 3.20 1.48
CA GLN A 132 -16.79 4.09 1.23
C GLN A 132 -17.33 4.00 -0.20
N GLU A 133 -16.49 3.58 -1.15
CA GLU A 133 -16.82 3.50 -2.58
C GLU A 133 -17.12 2.05 -3.06
N ALA A 134 -17.05 1.07 -2.15
CA ALA A 134 -17.26 -0.35 -2.40
C ALA A 134 -18.74 -0.75 -2.25
#